data_AF-A0A158CHF2-F1
#
_entry.id   AF-A0A158CHF2-F1
#
_cell.length_a   1.000
_cell.length_b   1.000
_cell.length_c   1.000
_cell.angle_alpha   90.00
_cell.angle_beta   90.00
_cell.angle_gamma   90.00
#
_symmetry.space_group_name_H-M   'P 1'
#
loop_
_entity.id
_entity.type
_entity.pdbx_description
1 polymer ?
#
loop_
_entity_poly.entity_id
_entity_poly.type
_entity_poly.pdbx_seq_one_letter_code
_entity_poly.pdbx_strand_id
1 'polypeptide(L)'
;MPEFADFVAKLRKAFGDATIDEAVARGKSGEPTFFAHENGRTVGTKSVDDFNRRQVDDSVRDRHYCAGCDGSCVGTGLRCSEGRSIRR
;
A
#
# COMPACT_ATOMS: atom_id res chain seq x y z
N MET A 1 19.90 -5.10 13.24
CA MET A 1 18.59 -4.41 13.29
C MET A 1 18.67 -3.04 13.95
N PRO A 2 19.64 -2.15 13.63
CA PRO A 2 19.58 -0.76 14.07
C PRO A 2 18.54 0.07 13.29
N GLU A 3 18.43 -0.08 11.97
CA GLU A 3 17.49 0.71 11.16
C GLU A 3 16.04 0.38 11.50
N PHE A 4 15.78 -0.90 11.75
CA PHE A 4 14.48 -1.34 12.24
C PHE A 4 14.13 -0.75 13.62
N ALA A 5 15.09 -0.69 14.55
CA ALA A 5 14.86 -0.12 15.88
C ALA A 5 14.50 1.37 15.79
N ASP A 6 15.19 2.13 14.93
CA ASP A 6 14.86 3.54 14.66
C ASP A 6 13.48 3.70 14.02
N PHE A 7 13.09 2.78 13.14
CA PHE A 7 11.76 2.76 12.54
C PHE A 7 10.67 2.49 13.59
N VAL A 8 10.86 1.50 14.48
CA VAL A 8 9.93 1.22 15.59
C VAL A 8 9.82 2.42 16.52
N ALA A 9 10.91 3.11 16.82
CA ALA A 9 10.88 4.32 17.64
C ALA A 9 10.01 5.42 17.01
N LYS A 10 10.07 5.60 15.68
CA LYS A 10 9.20 6.54 14.96
C LYS A 10 7.73 6.11 14.99
N LEU A 11 7.45 4.82 14.82
CA LEU A 11 6.10 4.28 14.91
C LEU A 11 5.51 4.45 16.31
N ARG A 12 6.28 4.14 17.35
CA ARG A 12 5.90 4.34 18.76
C ARG A 12 5.57 5.80 19.04
N LYS A 13 6.38 6.73 18.53
CA LYS A 13 6.10 8.17 18.64
C LYS A 13 4.80 8.59 17.94
N ALA A 14 4.45 7.95 16.83
CA ALA A 14 3.26 8.30 16.04
C ALA A 14 1.96 7.63 16.53
N PHE A 15 2.05 6.39 17.01
CA PHE A 15 0.89 5.53 17.29
C PHE A 15 0.81 5.08 18.75
N GLY A 16 1.82 5.39 19.57
CA GLY A 16 1.93 4.98 20.97
C GLY A 16 2.71 3.68 21.17
N ASP A 17 3.38 3.57 22.32
CA ASP A 17 4.21 2.41 22.67
C ASP A 17 3.40 1.12 22.73
N ALA A 18 2.28 1.14 23.47
CA ALA A 18 1.46 -0.05 23.70
C ALA A 18 0.94 -0.68 22.39
N THR A 19 0.50 0.15 21.44
CA THR A 19 -0.02 -0.33 20.15
C THR A 19 1.07 -0.99 19.31
N ILE A 20 2.25 -0.38 19.23
CA ILE A 20 3.35 -0.94 18.44
C ILE A 20 3.94 -2.18 19.11
N ASP A 21 4.03 -2.18 20.45
CA ASP A 21 4.55 -3.32 21.19
C ASP A 21 3.62 -4.53 21.10
N GLU A 22 2.31 -4.33 21.16
CA GLU A 22 1.31 -5.38 20.90
C GLU A 22 1.48 -5.93 19.47
N ALA A 23 1.54 -5.06 18.47
CA ALA A 23 1.68 -5.49 17.07
C ALA A 23 2.94 -6.32 16.84
N VAL A 24 4.07 -5.91 17.43
CA VAL A 24 5.34 -6.65 17.37
C VAL A 24 5.26 -7.98 18.11
N ALA A 25 4.63 -8.02 19.29
CA ALA A 25 4.45 -9.25 20.07
C ALA A 25 3.60 -10.27 19.29
N ARG A 26 2.47 -9.84 18.75
CA ARG A 26 1.58 -10.66 17.91
C ARG A 26 2.26 -11.16 16.64
N GLY A 27 3.04 -10.28 16.01
CA GLY A 27 3.89 -10.62 14.87
C GLY A 27 4.85 -11.76 15.19
N LYS A 28 5.55 -11.67 16.33
CA LYS A 28 6.47 -12.71 16.81
C LYS A 28 5.76 -14.01 17.19
N SER A 29 4.50 -13.94 17.62
CA SER A 29 3.68 -15.10 17.99
C SER A 29 3.05 -15.83 16.80
N GLY A 30 3.27 -15.37 15.57
CA GLY A 30 2.76 -16.03 14.38
C GLY A 30 1.65 -15.28 13.66
N GLU A 31 1.13 -14.18 14.21
CA GLU A 31 0.08 -13.41 13.55
C GLU A 31 0.67 -12.49 12.47
N PRO A 32 0.01 -12.31 11.31
CA PRO A 32 0.50 -11.48 10.21
C PRO A 32 0.34 -9.97 10.45
N THR A 33 0.57 -9.50 11.68
CA THR A 33 0.41 -8.11 12.12
C THR A 33 1.69 -7.29 11.99
N PHE A 34 2.85 -7.96 12.02
CA PHE A 34 4.15 -7.29 12.03
C PHE A 34 5.24 -8.19 11.45
N PHE A 35 6.03 -7.65 10.50
CA PHE A 35 7.17 -8.31 9.88
C PHE A 35 8.28 -7.31 9.57
N ALA A 36 9.53 -7.68 9.85
CA ALA A 36 10.72 -6.94 9.43
C ALA A 36 11.79 -7.89 8.89
N HIS A 37 12.57 -7.41 7.92
CA HIS A 37 13.73 -8.10 7.38
C HIS A 37 14.87 -7.10 7.16
N GLU A 38 16.00 -7.32 7.82
CA GLU A 38 17.17 -6.45 7.73
C GLU A 38 18.45 -7.29 7.79
N ASN A 39 19.39 -7.08 6.86
CA ASN A 39 20.69 -7.76 6.85
C ASN A 39 20.58 -9.29 6.94
N GLY A 40 19.59 -9.89 6.27
CA GLY A 40 19.35 -11.34 6.28
C GLY A 40 18.67 -11.88 7.55
N ARG A 41 18.30 -11.01 8.50
CA ARG A 41 17.57 -11.37 9.73
C ARG A 41 16.11 -10.98 9.61
N THR A 42 15.21 -11.86 10.01
CA THR A 42 13.76 -11.62 10.03
C THR A 42 13.23 -11.53 11.46
N VAL A 43 12.16 -10.76 11.65
CA VAL A 43 11.36 -10.72 12.89
C VAL A 43 9.89 -10.66 12.53
N GLY A 44 9.08 -11.45 13.25
CA GLY A 44 7.64 -11.49 13.09
C GLY A 44 7.18 -12.34 11.91
N THR A 45 5.87 -12.32 11.65
CA THR A 45 5.25 -13.14 10.61
C THR A 45 4.82 -12.27 9.43
N LYS A 46 5.31 -12.66 8.26
CA LYS A 46 4.98 -12.00 7.00
C LYS A 46 3.49 -12.16 6.70
N SER A 47 2.83 -11.07 6.36
CA SER A 47 1.47 -11.15 5.83
C SER A 47 1.46 -11.96 4.54
N VAL A 48 0.49 -12.87 4.40
CA VAL A 48 0.24 -13.56 3.14
C VAL A 48 -0.17 -12.52 2.10
N ASP A 49 0.58 -12.45 1.01
CA ASP A 49 0.46 -11.46 -0.08
C ASP A 49 -0.98 -11.34 -0.63
N ASP A 50 -1.74 -12.43 -0.53
CA ASP A 50 -3.12 -12.55 -1.01
C ASP A 50 -4.11 -11.61 -0.32
N PHE A 51 -3.95 -11.35 0.99
CA PHE A 51 -4.94 -10.59 1.77
C PHE A 51 -4.99 -9.09 1.43
N ASN A 52 -3.88 -8.49 0.99
CA ASN A 52 -3.79 -7.06 0.69
C ASN A 52 -3.74 -6.77 -0.82
N ARG A 53 -3.75 -7.80 -1.67
CA ARG A 53 -3.76 -7.64 -3.11
C ARG A 53 -5.19 -7.45 -3.58
N ARG A 54 -5.58 -6.20 -3.83
CA ARG A 54 -6.82 -5.94 -4.56
C ARG A 54 -6.66 -6.53 -5.96
N GLN A 55 -7.32 -7.65 -6.23
CA GLN A 55 -7.31 -8.26 -7.54
C GLN A 55 -7.90 -7.25 -8.52
N VAL A 56 -7.06 -6.78 -9.45
CA VAL A 56 -7.50 -5.88 -10.51
C VAL A 56 -8.16 -6.77 -11.55
N ASP A 57 -9.49 -6.83 -11.52
CA ASP A 57 -10.24 -7.49 -12.57
C ASP A 57 -10.32 -6.62 -13.84
N ASP A 58 -10.84 -7.20 -14.91
CA ASP A 58 -10.95 -6.51 -16.19
C ASP A 58 -11.91 -5.32 -16.15
N SER A 59 -12.76 -5.17 -15.12
CA SER A 59 -13.63 -3.99 -14.95
C SER A 59 -12.84 -2.72 -14.61
N VAL A 60 -11.66 -2.86 -14.01
CA VAL A 60 -10.74 -1.73 -13.78
C VAL A 60 -10.09 -1.29 -15.09
N ARG A 61 -9.86 -2.22 -16.02
CA ARG A 61 -9.33 -1.95 -17.37
C ARG A 61 -10.43 -1.49 -18.34
N ASP A 62 -11.67 -1.90 -18.10
CA ASP A 62 -12.87 -1.50 -18.82
C ASP A 62 -13.51 -0.22 -18.25
N ARG A 63 -12.68 0.66 -17.68
CA ARG A 63 -13.06 2.07 -17.63
C ARG A 63 -13.09 2.51 -19.07
N HIS A 64 -14.26 2.54 -19.69
CA HIS A 64 -14.50 3.08 -21.03
C HIS A 64 -14.03 4.55 -21.08
N TYR A 65 -12.72 4.76 -21.16
CA TYR A 65 -12.14 6.00 -21.61
C TYR A 65 -12.77 6.25 -22.97
N CYS A 66 -13.36 7.44 -23.16
CA CYS A 66 -14.13 7.76 -24.37
C CYS A 66 -13.41 7.21 -25.61
N ALA A 67 -14.13 6.63 -26.57
CA ALA A 67 -13.51 6.01 -27.75
C ALA A 67 -12.42 6.94 -28.36
N GLY A 68 -11.18 6.44 -28.42
CA GLY A 68 -9.99 7.18 -28.86
C GLY A 68 -9.21 7.94 -27.77
N CYS A 69 -9.54 7.76 -26.49
CA CYS A 69 -8.83 8.38 -25.38
C CYS A 69 -7.64 7.52 -24.91
N ASP A 70 -6.48 8.15 -24.74
CA ASP A 70 -5.22 7.54 -24.28
C ASP A 70 -5.09 7.49 -22.74
N GLY A 71 -6.12 7.92 -22.01
CA GLY A 71 -6.10 7.95 -20.55
C GLY A 71 -5.33 9.13 -19.94
N SER A 72 -4.90 10.11 -20.75
CA SER A 72 -4.22 11.32 -20.26
C SER A 72 -5.03 12.15 -19.25
N CYS A 73 -6.36 11.93 -19.15
CA CYS A 73 -7.23 12.59 -18.17
C CYS A 73 -7.14 11.99 -16.74
N VAL A 74 -6.55 10.78 -16.56
CA VAL A 74 -6.53 10.07 -15.27
C VAL A 74 -5.70 10.83 -14.22
N GLY A 75 -6.26 11.04 -13.03
CA GLY A 75 -5.58 11.69 -11.90
C GLY A 75 -5.62 13.23 -11.92
N THR A 76 -6.13 13.84 -13.00
CA THR A 76 -6.22 15.30 -13.13
C THR A 76 -7.51 15.90 -12.53
N GLY A 77 -8.48 15.06 -12.17
CA GLY A 77 -9.81 15.49 -11.73
C GLY A 77 -10.75 15.94 -12.87
N LEU A 78 -10.25 16.00 -14.11
CA LEU A 78 -11.02 16.34 -15.30
C LEU A 78 -11.71 15.10 -15.88
N ARG A 79 -12.95 15.25 -16.34
CA ARG A 79 -13.64 14.20 -17.10
C ARG A 79 -13.07 14.14 -18.51
N CYS A 80 -12.95 12.95 -19.06
CA CYS A 80 -12.49 12.77 -20.44
C CYS A 80 -13.42 13.45 -21.49
N SER A 81 -14.69 13.72 -21.16
CA SER A 81 -15.60 14.55 -21.96
C SER A 81 -15.21 16.04 -21.99
N GLU A 82 -14.53 16.53 -20.95
CA GLU A 82 -14.09 17.92 -20.82
C GLU A 82 -12.75 18.15 -21.56
N GLY A 83 -11.89 17.12 -21.64
CA GLY A 83 -10.62 17.14 -22.37
C GLY A 83 -10.73 17.10 -23.90
N ARG A 84 -11.89 16.75 -24.45
CA ARG A 84 -12.12 16.63 -25.91
C ARG A 84 -12.10 17.97 -26.65
N SER A 85 -12.07 19.10 -25.94
CA SER A 85 -12.04 20.45 -26.53
C SER A 85 -10.64 20.96 -26.91
N ILE A 86 -9.56 20.24 -26.58
CA ILE A 86 -8.19 20.79 -26.64
C ILE A 86 -7.38 20.32 -27.88
N ARG A 87 -7.83 19.32 -28.64
CA ARG A 87 -7.13 18.89 -29.87
C ARG A 87 -7.99 19.16 -31.09
N ARG A 88 -7.90 20.39 -31.62
CA ARG A 88 -8.21 20.69 -33.02
C ARG A 88 -7.15 20.08 -33.93
#